data_AF-A0A7C1LTY2-F1
#
_entry.id   AF-A0A7C1LTY2-F1
#
_cell.length_a   1.000
_cell.length_b   1.000
_cell.length_c   1.000
_cell.angle_alpha   90.00
_cell.angle_beta   90.00
_cell.angle_gamma   90.00
#
_symmetry.space_group_name_H-M   'P 1'
#
loop_
_entity.id
_entity.type
_entity.pdbx_description
1 polymer ?
#
loop_
_entity_poly.entity_id
_entity_poly.type
_entity_poly.pdbx_seq_one_letter_code
_entity_poly.pdbx_strand_id
1 'polypeptide(L)'
;MMNFFYILDKFKKNSLSLILYCLLDRIPIIVVGDNLDEIDNFLIELSELVHFRKEYVFYTDFISKEEYESLLSNENIDYNYQRANIRCPCQVGLKALKTFQNIDSWLIGIDCSNQKNSLNRLKKLINKKTNAILYISFFYEKFSIDLDRLDLKSVDLTLEDNIFKKVSQDTEKSIVKMKRVLNDKIAPSQLDPELVETLLDFKIEKSELKKNIFKREIQNFFSGSKRAFFILSRLNLLNGIKINTKIGSKTLLETIDYEDASIERILSFIYKEWGEDFSNVFEDSRKSFLGDKIVSLWG
;
A
#
# COMPACT_ATOMS: atom_id res chain seq x y z
N MET A 1 -12.08 -6.57 -19.30
CA MET A 1 -11.87 -6.33 -17.87
C MET A 1 -10.38 -6.49 -17.61
N MET A 2 -9.71 -5.47 -17.08
CA MET A 2 -8.25 -5.47 -16.91
C MET A 2 -7.87 -6.43 -15.75
N ASN A 3 -6.81 -7.22 -15.91
CA ASN A 3 -6.36 -8.20 -14.93
C ASN A 3 -5.83 -7.48 -13.67
N PHE A 4 -6.28 -7.88 -12.47
CA PHE A 4 -5.73 -7.35 -11.22
C PHE A 4 -4.25 -7.78 -11.10
N PHE A 5 -3.35 -6.81 -10.90
CA PHE A 5 -1.91 -6.96 -11.03
C PHE A 5 -1.37 -7.11 -12.46
N TYR A 6 -2.09 -6.69 -13.50
CA TYR A 6 -1.59 -6.84 -14.88
C TYR A 6 -0.21 -6.20 -15.06
N ILE A 7 -0.04 -4.98 -14.60
CA ILE A 7 1.23 -4.25 -14.70
C ILE A 7 2.16 -4.65 -13.56
N LEU A 8 1.61 -4.87 -12.36
CA LEU A 8 2.37 -5.29 -11.19
C LEU A 8 3.08 -6.63 -11.39
N ASP A 9 2.48 -7.59 -12.10
CA ASP A 9 3.10 -8.90 -12.38
C ASP A 9 4.36 -8.80 -13.28
N LYS A 10 4.59 -7.65 -13.92
CA LYS A 10 5.83 -7.36 -14.66
C LYS A 10 7.01 -7.02 -13.74
N PHE A 11 6.76 -6.72 -12.47
CA PHE A 11 7.81 -6.34 -11.51
C PHE A 11 8.41 -7.55 -10.79
N LYS A 12 9.68 -7.42 -10.40
CA LYS A 12 10.33 -8.39 -9.51
C LYS A 12 9.64 -8.38 -8.14
N LYS A 13 9.65 -9.51 -7.44
CA LYS A 13 9.00 -9.65 -6.13
C LYS A 13 9.40 -8.57 -5.10
N ASN A 14 10.69 -8.31 -4.94
CA ASN A 14 11.16 -7.30 -3.97
C ASN A 14 10.63 -5.90 -4.31
N SER A 15 10.45 -5.60 -5.60
CA SER A 15 9.88 -4.34 -6.08
C SER A 15 8.39 -4.22 -5.70
N LEU A 16 7.64 -5.31 -5.77
CA LEU A 16 6.23 -5.34 -5.34
C LEU A 16 6.08 -5.11 -3.83
N SER A 17 6.91 -5.77 -3.03
CA SER A 17 6.89 -5.60 -1.58
C SER A 17 7.23 -4.16 -1.18
N LEU A 18 8.17 -3.54 -1.89
CA LEU A 18 8.49 -2.13 -1.68
C LEU A 18 7.35 -1.19 -2.08
N ILE A 19 6.68 -1.42 -3.22
CA ILE A 19 5.50 -0.65 -3.63
C ILE A 19 4.44 -0.74 -2.54
N LEU A 20 4.14 -1.95 -2.07
CA LEU A 20 3.13 -2.15 -1.03
C LEU A 20 3.52 -1.47 0.28
N TYR A 21 4.79 -1.55 0.67
CA TYR A 21 5.31 -0.86 1.85
C TYR A 21 5.08 0.65 1.75
N CYS A 22 5.45 1.26 0.63
CA CYS A 22 5.24 2.69 0.37
C CYS A 22 3.75 3.07 0.42
N LEU A 23 2.88 2.25 -0.18
CA LEU A 23 1.44 2.47 -0.11
C LEU A 23 0.92 2.41 1.33
N LEU A 24 1.29 1.38 2.10
CA LEU A 24 0.87 1.24 3.49
C LEU A 24 1.39 2.38 4.37
N ASP A 25 2.62 2.85 4.15
CA ASP A 25 3.23 3.91 4.95
C ASP A 25 2.95 5.33 4.43
N ARG A 26 1.98 5.48 3.51
CA ARG A 26 1.55 6.78 2.96
C ARG A 26 2.68 7.54 2.24
N ILE A 27 3.70 6.82 1.76
CA ILE A 27 4.81 7.37 1.00
C ILE A 27 4.31 7.73 -0.41
N PRO A 28 4.56 8.96 -0.89
CA PRO A 28 4.18 9.36 -2.25
C PRO A 28 4.81 8.48 -3.31
N ILE A 29 4.01 8.09 -4.31
CA ILE A 29 4.48 7.31 -5.46
C ILE A 29 4.32 8.16 -6.71
N ILE A 30 5.42 8.31 -7.44
CA ILE A 30 5.48 9.07 -8.68
C ILE A 30 5.76 8.10 -9.81
N VAL A 31 4.78 8.01 -10.69
CA VAL A 31 4.83 7.16 -11.86
C VAL A 31 5.15 8.03 -13.06
N VAL A 32 6.27 7.72 -13.72
CA VAL A 32 6.76 8.43 -14.89
C VAL A 32 6.84 7.49 -16.08
N GLY A 33 6.45 7.95 -17.26
CA GLY A 33 6.60 7.13 -18.46
C GLY A 33 6.25 7.87 -19.75
N ASP A 34 6.18 7.12 -20.84
CA ASP A 34 5.90 7.61 -22.19
C ASP A 34 4.47 7.29 -22.69
N ASN A 35 3.76 6.38 -22.02
CA ASN A 35 2.37 6.03 -22.32
C ASN A 35 1.42 6.48 -21.20
N LEU A 36 0.61 7.50 -21.48
CA LEU A 36 -0.36 8.07 -20.54
C LEU A 36 -1.36 7.05 -20.01
N ASP A 37 -1.92 6.23 -20.91
CA ASP A 37 -2.96 5.26 -20.56
C ASP A 37 -2.39 4.14 -19.69
N GLU A 38 -1.17 3.67 -19.97
CA GLU A 38 -0.51 2.65 -19.13
C GLU A 38 -0.22 3.20 -17.73
N ILE A 39 0.24 4.45 -17.61
CA ILE A 39 0.47 5.10 -16.33
C ILE A 39 -0.83 5.25 -15.55
N ASP A 40 -1.86 5.85 -16.15
CA ASP A 40 -3.12 6.11 -15.45
C ASP A 40 -3.82 4.80 -15.03
N ASN A 41 -3.76 3.76 -15.86
CA ASN A 41 -4.20 2.41 -15.51
C ASN A 41 -3.41 1.83 -14.33
N PHE A 42 -2.09 2.02 -14.30
CA PHE A 42 -1.26 1.59 -13.19
C PHE A 42 -1.59 2.34 -11.89
N LEU A 43 -1.84 3.65 -11.96
CA LEU A 43 -2.26 4.42 -10.78
C LEU A 43 -3.58 3.90 -10.21
N ILE A 44 -4.52 3.48 -11.07
CA ILE A 44 -5.77 2.82 -10.65
C ILE A 44 -5.46 1.47 -9.98
N GLU A 45 -4.61 0.63 -10.57
CA GLU A 45 -4.20 -0.64 -9.94
C GLU A 45 -3.58 -0.42 -8.55
N LEU A 46 -2.70 0.59 -8.41
CA LEU A 46 -2.07 0.94 -7.14
C LEU A 46 -3.07 1.44 -6.10
N SER A 47 -4.06 2.25 -6.50
CA SER A 47 -5.07 2.76 -5.56
C SER A 47 -5.98 1.64 -5.04
N GLU A 48 -6.28 0.63 -5.88
CA GLU A 48 -7.04 -0.55 -5.46
C GLU A 48 -6.34 -1.41 -4.40
N LEU A 49 -5.00 -1.34 -4.28
CA LEU A 49 -4.25 -2.13 -3.30
C LEU A 49 -4.53 -1.70 -1.85
N VAL A 50 -4.83 -0.42 -1.63
CA VAL A 50 -5.13 0.17 -0.31
C VAL A 50 -6.61 0.52 -0.15
N HIS A 51 -7.47 -0.42 -0.52
CA HIS A 51 -8.94 -0.28 -0.53
C HIS A 51 -9.60 0.07 0.83
N PHE A 52 -8.87 0.01 1.95
CA PHE A 52 -9.37 0.48 3.25
C PHE A 52 -9.33 2.01 3.40
N ARG A 53 -8.60 2.69 2.51
CA ARG A 53 -8.58 4.16 2.38
C ARG A 53 -9.58 4.64 1.36
N LYS A 54 -10.01 5.90 1.51
CA LYS A 54 -10.91 6.55 0.56
C LYS A 54 -10.10 7.19 -0.56
N GLU A 55 -10.36 6.78 -1.80
CA GLU A 55 -9.76 7.41 -2.97
C GLU A 55 -10.37 8.79 -3.22
N TYR A 56 -9.52 9.77 -3.53
CA TYR A 56 -9.91 11.03 -4.14
C TYR A 56 -9.04 11.29 -5.37
N VAL A 57 -9.65 11.79 -6.43
CA VAL A 57 -8.99 12.05 -7.71
C VAL A 57 -8.84 13.55 -7.92
N PHE A 58 -7.60 14.01 -8.03
CA PHE A 58 -7.32 15.41 -8.33
C PHE A 58 -7.87 15.79 -9.71
N TYR A 59 -8.47 16.98 -9.82
CA TYR A 59 -9.24 17.46 -10.98
C TYR A 59 -10.60 16.79 -11.22
N THR A 60 -11.02 15.86 -10.37
CA THR A 60 -12.37 15.28 -10.42
C THR A 60 -13.12 15.55 -9.11
N ASP A 61 -12.52 15.21 -7.98
CA ASP A 61 -13.13 15.37 -6.66
C ASP A 61 -12.73 16.69 -5.97
N PHE A 62 -11.57 17.23 -6.31
CA PHE A 62 -11.08 18.52 -5.81
C PHE A 62 -10.06 19.14 -6.78
N ILE A 63 -9.92 20.46 -6.76
CA ILE A 63 -9.05 21.23 -7.66
C ILE A 63 -8.16 22.22 -6.89
N SER A 64 -8.66 22.75 -5.77
CA SER A 64 -8.01 23.82 -4.99
C SER A 64 -7.21 23.30 -3.79
N LYS A 65 -6.36 24.17 -3.24
CA LYS A 65 -5.58 23.85 -2.04
C LYS A 65 -6.47 23.78 -0.80
N GLU A 66 -7.45 24.67 -0.75
CA GLU A 66 -8.42 24.81 0.33
C GLU A 66 -9.31 23.57 0.45
N GLU A 67 -9.80 23.04 -0.69
CA GLU A 67 -10.55 21.77 -0.71
C GLU A 67 -9.69 20.61 -0.19
N TYR A 68 -8.44 20.51 -0.66
CA TYR A 68 -7.52 19.45 -0.20
C TYR A 68 -7.24 19.54 1.31
N GLU A 69 -6.97 20.74 1.82
CA GLU A 69 -6.75 20.96 3.26
C GLU A 69 -8.00 20.60 4.08
N SER A 70 -9.19 20.92 3.58
CA SER A 70 -10.45 20.51 4.21
C SER A 70 -10.67 18.99 4.20
N LEU A 71 -10.20 18.28 3.17
CA LEU A 71 -10.24 16.82 3.14
C LEU A 71 -9.34 16.23 4.23
N LEU A 72 -8.12 16.76 4.36
CA LEU A 72 -7.16 16.30 5.37
C LEU A 72 -7.57 16.66 6.79
N SER A 73 -8.21 17.82 7.01
CA SER A 73 -8.64 18.22 8.35
C SER A 73 -9.62 17.23 8.97
N ASN A 74 -10.46 16.58 8.15
CA ASN A 74 -11.40 15.57 8.62
C ASN A 74 -10.69 14.32 9.17
N GLU A 75 -9.51 13.97 8.65
CA GLU A 75 -8.71 12.86 9.18
C GLU A 75 -8.20 13.14 10.60
N ASN A 76 -7.84 14.40 10.88
CA ASN A 76 -7.27 14.81 12.15
C ASN A 76 -8.31 14.93 13.28
N ILE A 77 -9.58 15.11 12.93
CA ILE A 77 -10.67 15.29 13.90
C ILE A 77 -11.24 13.95 14.36
N ASP A 78 -11.30 12.95 13.48
CA ASP A 78 -11.88 11.63 13.79
C ASP A 78 -10.97 10.49 13.31
N TYR A 79 -10.46 9.70 14.27
CA TYR A 79 -9.67 8.51 13.99
C TYR A 79 -10.47 7.39 13.29
N ASN A 80 -11.80 7.47 13.29
CA ASN A 80 -12.66 6.54 12.54
C ASN A 80 -12.85 6.95 11.08
N TYR A 81 -12.53 8.20 10.72
CA TYR A 81 -12.64 8.67 9.35
C TYR A 81 -11.65 7.93 8.44
N GLN A 82 -12.11 7.47 7.28
CA GLN A 82 -11.23 6.81 6.30
C GLN A 82 -10.18 7.80 5.80
N ARG A 83 -8.91 7.44 5.93
CA ARG A 83 -7.79 8.24 5.44
C ARG A 83 -7.85 8.37 3.93
N ALA A 84 -7.45 9.52 3.41
CA ALA A 84 -7.43 9.83 2.00
C ALA A 84 -6.22 9.18 1.32
N ASN A 85 -6.47 8.63 0.14
CA ASN A 85 -5.48 8.22 -0.83
C ASN A 85 -5.72 9.05 -2.11
N ILE A 86 -4.74 9.85 -2.52
CA ILE A 86 -4.95 10.80 -3.61
C ILE A 86 -4.40 10.22 -4.91
N ARG A 87 -5.24 10.07 -5.92
CA ARG A 87 -4.81 9.73 -7.28
C ARG A 87 -4.77 10.99 -8.14
N CYS A 88 -3.66 11.18 -8.85
CA CYS A 88 -3.42 12.33 -9.69
C CYS A 88 -3.05 11.87 -11.11
N PRO A 89 -3.98 11.95 -12.07
CA PRO A 89 -3.75 11.53 -13.45
C PRO A 89 -2.61 12.28 -14.13
N CYS A 90 -2.01 11.66 -15.14
CA CYS A 90 -0.85 12.20 -15.87
C CYS A 90 -1.06 13.61 -16.40
N GLN A 91 -2.26 13.90 -16.90
CA GLN A 91 -2.62 15.18 -17.52
C GLN A 91 -2.46 16.36 -16.56
N VAL A 92 -2.58 16.13 -15.25
CA VAL A 92 -2.57 17.16 -14.21
C VAL A 92 -1.46 16.99 -13.19
N GLY A 93 -0.61 15.96 -13.31
CA GLY A 93 0.48 15.65 -12.37
C GLY A 93 1.46 16.80 -12.15
N LEU A 94 1.93 17.43 -13.22
CA LEU A 94 2.84 18.59 -13.10
C LEU A 94 2.17 19.79 -12.43
N LYS A 95 0.86 19.95 -12.60
CA LYS A 95 0.10 21.04 -11.97
C LYS A 95 -0.08 20.76 -10.47
N ALA A 96 -0.37 19.52 -10.10
CA ALA A 96 -0.43 19.11 -8.69
C ALA A 96 0.88 19.43 -7.96
N LEU A 97 2.02 19.00 -8.53
CA LEU A 97 3.33 19.23 -7.93
C LEU A 97 3.68 20.72 -7.75
N LYS A 98 3.16 21.60 -8.62
CA LYS A 98 3.34 23.06 -8.46
C LYS A 98 2.41 23.65 -7.40
N THR A 99 1.21 23.09 -7.25
CA THR A 99 0.14 23.63 -6.39
C THR A 99 0.32 23.21 -4.94
N PHE A 100 0.62 21.93 -4.69
CA PHE A 100 0.65 21.36 -3.35
C PHE A 100 2.07 21.23 -2.82
N GLN A 101 2.27 21.64 -1.57
CA GLN A 101 3.58 21.52 -0.89
C GLN A 101 3.76 20.15 -0.25
N ASN A 102 2.73 19.63 0.42
CA ASN A 102 2.70 18.26 0.91
C ASN A 102 1.98 17.37 -0.12
N ILE A 103 2.56 16.21 -0.43
CA ILE A 103 2.01 15.21 -1.35
C ILE A 103 1.96 13.81 -0.72
N ASP A 104 1.95 13.70 0.62
CA ASP A 104 1.84 12.44 1.35
C ASP A 104 0.59 11.66 0.91
N SER A 105 0.73 10.36 0.66
CA SER A 105 -0.31 9.48 0.09
C SER A 105 -0.76 9.82 -1.33
N TRP A 106 -0.01 10.62 -2.08
CA TRP A 106 -0.33 10.86 -3.49
C TRP A 106 0.27 9.79 -4.40
N LEU A 107 -0.53 9.35 -5.36
CA LEU A 107 -0.15 8.56 -6.53
C LEU A 107 -0.21 9.50 -7.73
N ILE A 108 0.95 9.92 -8.25
CA ILE A 108 1.04 10.96 -9.28
C ILE A 108 1.60 10.39 -10.57
N GLY A 109 0.81 10.46 -11.64
CA GLY A 109 1.26 10.21 -13.00
C GLY A 109 1.95 11.42 -13.60
N ILE A 110 3.05 11.20 -14.32
CA ILE A 110 3.77 12.25 -15.05
C ILE A 110 4.17 11.73 -16.43
N ASP A 111 3.69 12.40 -17.45
CA ASP A 111 4.15 12.18 -18.82
C ASP A 111 5.56 12.74 -19.04
N CYS A 112 6.46 11.87 -19.48
CA CYS A 112 7.84 12.20 -19.83
C CYS A 112 8.17 11.96 -21.31
N SER A 113 7.18 11.66 -22.15
CA SER A 113 7.33 11.44 -23.61
C SER A 113 8.16 12.53 -24.29
N ASN A 114 8.02 13.79 -23.86
CA ASN A 114 8.69 14.96 -24.42
C ASN A 114 9.85 15.52 -23.57
N GLN A 115 10.23 14.89 -22.45
CA GLN A 115 11.09 15.56 -21.45
C GLN A 115 12.13 14.68 -20.72
N LYS A 116 12.85 13.79 -21.40
CA LYS A 116 13.94 12.99 -20.78
C LYS A 116 14.97 13.83 -19.97
N ASN A 117 15.27 15.06 -20.40
CA ASN A 117 16.18 15.98 -19.68
C ASN A 117 15.52 16.73 -18.49
N SER A 118 14.19 16.67 -18.32
CA SER A 118 13.48 17.34 -17.23
C SER A 118 13.27 16.45 -15.99
N LEU A 119 13.38 15.13 -16.12
CA LEU A 119 13.10 14.17 -15.04
C LEU A 119 14.00 14.40 -13.82
N ASN A 120 15.28 14.72 -14.04
CA ASN A 120 16.20 15.11 -12.96
C ASN A 120 15.83 16.45 -12.29
N ARG A 121 15.26 17.40 -13.05
CA ARG A 121 14.77 18.67 -12.50
C ARG A 121 13.49 18.47 -11.71
N LEU A 122 12.60 17.60 -12.20
CA LEU A 122 11.39 17.17 -11.52
C LEU A 122 11.73 16.48 -10.20
N LYS A 123 12.61 15.47 -10.21
CA LYS A 123 13.10 14.83 -8.99
C LYS A 123 13.61 15.87 -7.99
N LYS A 124 14.45 16.83 -8.42
CA LYS A 124 14.91 17.93 -7.54
C LYS A 124 13.80 18.80 -6.96
N LEU A 125 12.73 19.07 -7.71
CA LEU A 125 11.59 19.87 -7.23
C LEU A 125 10.74 19.08 -6.24
N ILE A 126 10.49 17.80 -6.53
CA ILE A 126 9.64 16.93 -5.74
C ILE A 126 10.35 16.54 -4.44
N ASN A 127 11.65 16.25 -4.50
CA ASN A 127 12.45 15.93 -3.33
C ASN A 127 12.49 17.08 -2.30
N LYS A 128 12.14 18.32 -2.65
CA LYS A 128 12.01 19.39 -1.64
C LYS A 128 10.72 19.32 -0.80
N LYS A 129 9.77 18.46 -1.17
CA LYS A 129 8.40 18.46 -0.64
C LYS A 129 8.13 17.36 0.39
N THR A 130 8.93 16.31 0.41
CA THR A 130 8.72 15.15 1.27
C THR A 130 10.05 14.42 1.50
N ASN A 131 10.05 13.57 2.52
CA ASN A 131 11.25 12.94 3.05
C ASN A 131 11.53 11.57 2.43
N ALA A 132 10.54 10.94 1.81
CA ALA A 132 10.71 9.70 1.07
C ALA A 132 9.77 9.68 -0.13
N ILE A 133 10.24 9.16 -1.27
CA ILE A 133 9.45 9.08 -2.51
C ILE A 133 9.82 7.82 -3.26
N LEU A 134 8.81 7.11 -3.75
CA LEU A 134 9.00 6.02 -4.67
C LEU A 134 8.81 6.51 -6.11
N TYR A 135 9.87 6.46 -6.91
CA TYR A 135 9.78 6.68 -8.35
C TYR A 135 9.63 5.35 -9.08
N ILE A 136 8.60 5.25 -9.91
CA ILE A 136 8.38 4.09 -10.79
C ILE A 136 8.42 4.61 -12.22
N SER A 137 9.34 4.08 -13.03
CA SER A 137 9.51 4.51 -14.42
C SER A 137 9.12 3.41 -15.40
N PHE A 138 8.32 3.80 -16.39
CA PHE A 138 7.86 2.99 -17.52
C PHE A 138 8.42 3.60 -18.82
N PHE A 139 9.50 3.03 -19.36
CA PHE A 139 10.06 3.51 -20.63
C PHE A 139 10.43 2.34 -21.52
N TYR A 140 9.89 2.28 -22.75
CA TYR A 140 10.20 1.23 -23.73
C TYR A 140 10.18 -0.19 -23.13
N GLU A 141 9.12 -0.53 -22.41
CA GLU A 141 8.93 -1.83 -21.72
C GLU A 141 9.95 -2.14 -20.60
N LYS A 142 10.80 -1.17 -20.22
CA LYS A 142 11.68 -1.28 -19.05
C LYS A 142 11.03 -0.63 -17.84
N PHE A 143 11.02 -1.40 -16.76
CA PHE A 143 10.53 -1.00 -15.45
C PHE A 143 11.72 -0.70 -14.55
N SER A 144 11.75 0.48 -13.93
CA SER A 144 12.69 0.76 -12.85
C SER A 144 11.97 1.35 -11.65
N ILE A 145 12.36 0.89 -10.47
CA ILE A 145 11.92 1.44 -9.20
C ILE A 145 13.12 2.04 -8.50
N ASP A 146 12.95 3.27 -8.04
CA ASP A 146 13.97 4.05 -7.34
C ASP A 146 13.33 4.67 -6.11
N LEU A 147 13.70 4.17 -4.93
CA LEU A 147 13.28 4.76 -3.65
C LEU A 147 14.31 5.81 -3.26
N ASP A 148 13.89 7.06 -3.26
CA ASP A 148 14.76 8.16 -2.86
C ASP A 148 14.61 8.45 -1.36
N ARG A 149 15.73 8.82 -0.74
CA ARG A 149 15.84 9.32 0.65
C ARG A 149 15.41 8.39 1.78
N LEU A 150 15.22 7.10 1.50
CA LEU A 150 14.93 6.11 2.51
C LEU A 150 15.93 4.96 2.37
N ASP A 151 16.68 4.67 3.44
CA ASP A 151 17.64 3.58 3.43
C ASP A 151 16.91 2.24 3.37
N LEU A 152 16.97 1.58 2.21
CA LEU A 152 16.37 0.27 1.97
C LEU A 152 16.84 -0.79 2.98
N LYS A 153 18.04 -0.65 3.57
CA LYS A 153 18.52 -1.58 4.60
C LYS A 153 17.80 -1.43 5.94
N SER A 154 17.18 -0.27 6.17
CA SER A 154 16.41 0.03 7.37
C SER A 154 14.94 -0.38 7.27
N VAL A 155 14.47 -0.72 6.06
CA VAL A 155 13.09 -1.15 5.77
C VAL A 155 12.96 -2.64 5.99
N ASP A 156 11.99 -3.02 6.83
CA ASP A 156 11.56 -4.40 6.96
C ASP A 156 10.35 -4.64 6.03
N LEU A 157 10.58 -5.39 4.96
CA LEU A 157 9.56 -5.78 3.96
C LEU A 157 8.93 -7.15 4.24
N THR A 158 9.19 -7.74 5.42
CA THR A 158 8.77 -9.11 5.73
C THR A 158 7.26 -9.31 5.65
N LEU A 159 6.47 -8.34 6.13
CA LEU A 159 5.02 -8.38 6.06
C LEU A 159 4.56 -8.40 4.60
N GLU A 160 5.01 -7.43 3.81
CA GLU A 160 4.61 -7.25 2.42
C GLU A 160 4.99 -8.47 1.58
N ASP A 161 6.20 -9.00 1.77
CA ASP A 161 6.65 -10.25 1.15
C ASP A 161 5.75 -11.44 1.50
N ASN A 162 5.34 -11.53 2.76
CA ASN A 162 4.49 -12.63 3.23
C ASN A 162 3.07 -12.52 2.68
N ILE A 163 2.52 -11.31 2.55
CA ILE A 163 1.23 -11.08 1.89
C ILE A 163 1.27 -11.58 0.45
N PHE A 164 2.27 -11.17 -0.35
CA PHE A 164 2.39 -11.65 -1.73
C PHE A 164 2.61 -13.17 -1.83
N LYS A 165 3.39 -13.76 -0.90
CA LYS A 165 3.54 -15.23 -0.82
C LYS A 165 2.21 -15.92 -0.56
N LYS A 166 1.45 -15.48 0.46
CA LYS A 166 0.14 -16.06 0.82
C LYS A 166 -0.83 -15.96 -0.34
N VAL A 167 -0.93 -14.79 -0.97
CA VAL A 167 -1.77 -14.56 -2.15
C VAL A 167 -1.43 -15.55 -3.27
N SER A 168 -0.15 -15.70 -3.60
CA SER A 168 0.26 -16.65 -4.65
C SER A 168 -0.06 -18.10 -4.27
N GLN A 169 0.25 -18.52 -3.05
CA GLN A 169 0.07 -19.90 -2.60
C GLN A 169 -1.40 -20.30 -2.50
N ASP A 170 -2.23 -19.44 -1.90
CA ASP A 170 -3.64 -19.73 -1.68
C ASP A 170 -4.47 -19.63 -2.96
N THR A 171 -4.07 -18.73 -3.88
CA THR A 171 -4.65 -18.70 -5.23
C THR A 171 -4.39 -20.02 -5.94
N GLU A 172 -3.14 -20.50 -5.95
CA GLU A 172 -2.79 -21.74 -6.66
C GLU A 172 -3.46 -22.96 -6.04
N LYS A 173 -3.46 -23.08 -4.71
CA LYS A 173 -4.19 -24.14 -3.99
C LYS A 173 -5.68 -24.16 -4.36
N SER A 174 -6.31 -22.99 -4.44
CA SER A 174 -7.73 -22.87 -4.78
C SER A 174 -8.01 -23.31 -6.23
N ILE A 175 -7.18 -22.87 -7.18
CA ILE A 175 -7.31 -23.24 -8.59
C ILE A 175 -7.09 -24.75 -8.81
N VAL A 176 -6.07 -25.33 -8.17
CA VAL A 176 -5.83 -26.78 -8.23
C VAL A 176 -7.02 -27.55 -7.69
N LYS A 177 -7.61 -27.09 -6.57
CA LYS A 177 -8.81 -27.71 -5.99
C LYS A 177 -10.01 -27.62 -6.93
N MET A 178 -10.23 -26.46 -7.57
CA MET A 178 -11.32 -26.27 -8.54
C MET A 178 -11.16 -27.19 -9.76
N LYS A 179 -9.97 -27.20 -10.37
CA LYS A 179 -9.66 -28.09 -11.50
C LYS A 179 -9.88 -29.56 -11.14
N ARG A 180 -9.43 -30.00 -9.96
CA ARG A 180 -9.64 -31.37 -9.50
C ARG A 180 -11.12 -31.73 -9.40
N VAL A 181 -11.93 -30.87 -8.78
CA VAL A 181 -13.37 -31.12 -8.62
C VAL A 181 -14.08 -31.27 -9.97
N LEU A 182 -13.73 -30.45 -10.97
CA LEU A 182 -14.30 -30.59 -12.31
C LEU A 182 -13.76 -31.81 -13.05
N ASN A 183 -12.45 -32.06 -12.97
CA ASN A 183 -11.82 -33.22 -13.59
C ASN A 183 -12.45 -34.54 -13.11
N ASP A 184 -12.72 -34.66 -11.80
CA ASP A 184 -13.35 -35.86 -11.23
C ASP A 184 -14.76 -36.11 -11.80
N LYS A 185 -15.43 -35.07 -12.32
CA LYS A 185 -16.76 -35.15 -12.96
C LYS A 185 -16.69 -35.35 -14.47
N ILE A 186 -15.65 -34.84 -15.11
CA ILE A 186 -15.41 -34.93 -16.56
C ILE A 186 -14.75 -36.26 -16.95
N ALA A 187 -13.89 -36.81 -16.10
CA ALA A 187 -13.14 -38.04 -16.40
C ALA A 187 -14.00 -39.26 -16.84
N PRO A 188 -15.22 -39.48 -16.30
CA PRO A 188 -16.09 -40.58 -16.75
C PRO A 188 -16.76 -40.32 -18.11
N SER A 189 -16.75 -39.07 -18.59
CA SER A 189 -17.43 -38.67 -19.82
C SER A 189 -16.47 -38.64 -21.01
N GLN A 190 -16.87 -39.23 -22.14
CA GLN A 190 -16.13 -39.18 -23.42
C GLN A 190 -16.30 -37.79 -24.07
N LEU A 191 -15.93 -36.74 -23.34
CA LEU A 191 -15.98 -35.37 -23.86
C LEU A 191 -14.81 -35.11 -24.79
N ASP A 192 -15.06 -34.26 -25.78
CA ASP A 192 -14.03 -33.76 -26.67
C ASP A 192 -12.92 -33.04 -25.89
N PRO A 193 -11.62 -33.27 -26.19
CA PRO A 193 -10.51 -32.65 -25.47
C PRO A 193 -10.53 -31.11 -25.44
N GLU A 194 -11.00 -30.44 -26.50
CA GLU A 194 -11.07 -28.97 -26.54
C GLU A 194 -12.15 -28.45 -25.58
N LEU A 195 -13.26 -29.18 -25.46
CA LEU A 195 -14.31 -28.88 -24.48
C LEU A 195 -13.79 -29.08 -23.06
N VAL A 196 -13.00 -30.12 -22.80
CA VAL A 196 -12.35 -30.35 -21.50
C VAL A 196 -11.40 -29.20 -21.15
N GLU A 197 -10.57 -28.76 -22.10
CA GLU A 197 -9.64 -27.65 -21.88
C GLU A 197 -10.40 -26.35 -21.55
N THR A 198 -11.47 -26.06 -22.29
CA THR A 198 -12.32 -24.88 -22.05
C THR A 198 -12.97 -24.92 -20.67
N LEU A 199 -13.51 -26.08 -20.25
CA LEU A 199 -14.13 -26.24 -18.94
C LEU A 199 -13.14 -26.13 -17.77
N LEU A 200 -11.84 -26.27 -18.03
CA LEU A 200 -10.76 -26.18 -17.04
C LEU A 200 -9.95 -24.88 -17.16
N ASP A 201 -10.33 -23.97 -18.05
CA ASP A 201 -9.69 -22.66 -18.19
C ASP A 201 -10.19 -21.68 -17.10
N PHE A 202 -9.51 -21.71 -15.96
CA PHE A 202 -9.80 -20.84 -14.81
C PHE A 202 -8.99 -19.52 -14.80
N LYS A 203 -8.58 -18.98 -15.95
CA LYS A 203 -7.75 -17.75 -15.99
C LYS A 203 -8.45 -16.55 -15.32
N ILE A 204 -9.75 -16.37 -15.57
CA ILE A 204 -10.51 -15.23 -15.04
C ILE A 204 -10.67 -15.40 -13.53
N GLU A 205 -11.10 -16.58 -13.09
CA GLU A 205 -11.29 -16.94 -11.69
C GLU A 205 -9.98 -16.83 -10.91
N LYS A 206 -8.84 -17.18 -11.53
CA LYS A 206 -7.52 -17.02 -10.92
C LYS A 206 -7.20 -15.55 -10.64
N SER A 207 -7.52 -14.65 -11.57
CA SER A 207 -7.33 -13.20 -11.37
C SER A 207 -8.23 -12.66 -10.24
N GLU A 208 -9.50 -13.04 -10.24
CA GLU A 208 -10.46 -12.62 -9.22
C GLU A 208 -10.11 -13.16 -7.83
N LEU A 209 -9.71 -14.43 -7.72
CA LEU A 209 -9.25 -15.03 -6.48
C LEU A 209 -8.02 -14.30 -5.94
N LYS A 210 -7.05 -14.01 -6.80
CA LYS A 210 -5.86 -13.25 -6.42
C LYS A 210 -6.24 -11.88 -5.85
N LYS A 211 -7.19 -11.18 -6.48
CA LYS A 211 -7.74 -9.90 -5.99
C LYS A 211 -8.40 -10.03 -4.62
N ASN A 212 -9.28 -11.01 -4.46
CA ASN A 212 -10.04 -11.19 -3.23
C ASN A 212 -9.16 -11.61 -2.06
N ILE A 213 -8.21 -12.52 -2.28
CA ILE A 213 -7.25 -12.94 -1.25
C ILE A 213 -6.38 -11.74 -0.86
N PHE A 214 -5.83 -10.99 -1.82
CA PHE A 214 -5.01 -9.83 -1.52
C PHE A 214 -5.76 -8.79 -0.69
N LYS A 215 -6.98 -8.41 -1.11
CA LYS A 215 -7.81 -7.46 -0.35
C LYS A 215 -8.06 -7.95 1.08
N ARG A 216 -8.35 -9.23 1.26
CA ARG A 216 -8.54 -9.82 2.59
C ARG A 216 -7.28 -9.68 3.45
N GLU A 217 -6.11 -10.03 2.95
CA GLU A 217 -4.86 -9.95 3.72
C GLU A 217 -4.54 -8.50 4.14
N ILE A 218 -4.72 -7.54 3.23
CA ILE A 218 -4.55 -6.11 3.52
C ILE A 218 -5.57 -5.62 4.57
N GLN A 219 -6.83 -6.03 4.44
CA GLN A 219 -7.88 -5.65 5.40
C GLN A 219 -7.60 -6.24 6.78
N ASN A 220 -7.07 -7.46 6.86
CA ASN A 220 -6.68 -8.11 8.12
C ASN A 220 -5.56 -7.31 8.80
N PHE A 221 -4.52 -6.92 8.07
CA PHE A 221 -3.45 -6.07 8.59
C PHE A 221 -3.98 -4.73 9.12
N PHE A 222 -4.78 -4.02 8.31
CA PHE A 222 -5.38 -2.74 8.72
C PHE A 222 -6.25 -2.89 9.98
N SER A 223 -7.08 -3.93 10.04
CA SER A 223 -7.98 -4.17 11.16
C SER A 223 -7.21 -4.54 12.44
N GLY A 224 -6.18 -5.37 12.33
CA GLY A 224 -5.25 -5.68 13.42
C GLY A 224 -4.59 -4.41 13.97
N SER A 225 -4.03 -3.59 13.08
CA SER A 225 -3.40 -2.31 13.44
C SER A 225 -4.38 -1.32 14.07
N LYS A 226 -5.63 -1.26 13.59
CA LYS A 226 -6.67 -0.40 14.17
C LYS A 226 -7.11 -0.87 15.56
N ARG A 227 -7.18 -2.19 15.80
CA ARG A 227 -7.40 -2.75 17.15
C ARG A 227 -6.26 -2.39 18.09
N ALA A 228 -5.01 -2.51 17.63
CA ALA A 228 -3.83 -2.10 18.38
C ALA A 228 -3.88 -0.61 18.74
N PHE A 229 -4.16 0.24 17.76
CA PHE A 229 -4.35 1.68 17.95
C PHE A 229 -5.35 1.99 19.07
N PHE A 230 -6.52 1.37 19.08
CA PHE A 230 -7.53 1.62 20.13
C PHE A 230 -7.10 1.16 21.52
N ILE A 231 -6.44 0.00 21.63
CA ILE A 231 -5.92 -0.48 22.91
C ILE A 231 -4.85 0.47 23.43
N LEU A 232 -3.87 0.81 22.58
CA LEU A 232 -2.76 1.69 22.94
C LEU A 232 -3.23 3.09 23.31
N SER A 233 -4.19 3.65 22.57
CA SER A 233 -4.81 4.94 22.89
C SER A 233 -5.42 4.94 24.29
N ARG A 234 -6.15 3.87 24.66
CA ARG A 234 -6.76 3.75 26.00
C ARG A 234 -5.71 3.61 27.09
N LEU A 235 -4.67 2.82 26.88
CA LEU A 235 -3.55 2.71 27.83
C LEU A 235 -2.83 4.05 28.01
N ASN A 236 -2.60 4.80 26.91
CA ASN A 236 -2.00 6.13 26.97
C ASN A 236 -2.88 7.12 27.75
N LEU A 237 -4.22 7.06 27.60
CA LEU A 237 -5.14 7.86 28.40
C LEU A 237 -5.08 7.52 29.90
N LEU A 238 -4.99 6.22 30.25
CA LEU A 238 -4.81 5.78 31.64
C LEU A 238 -3.50 6.35 32.23
N ASN A 239 -2.42 6.33 31.46
CA ASN A 239 -1.15 6.96 31.85
C ASN A 239 -1.31 8.47 32.07
N GLY A 240 -2.09 9.15 31.22
CA GLY A 240 -2.40 10.58 31.36
C GLY A 240 -3.09 10.94 32.69
N ILE A 241 -3.92 10.05 33.23
CA ILE A 241 -4.57 10.20 34.54
C ILE A 241 -3.77 9.55 35.69
N LYS A 242 -2.45 9.33 35.49
CA LYS A 242 -1.50 8.78 36.46
C LYS A 242 -1.76 7.33 36.89
N ILE A 243 -2.51 6.56 36.11
CA ILE A 243 -2.59 5.11 36.26
C ILE A 243 -1.49 4.51 35.37
N ASN A 244 -0.37 4.11 35.98
CA ASN A 244 0.78 3.59 35.26
C ASN A 244 0.46 2.22 34.65
N THR A 245 0.18 2.22 33.35
CA THR A 245 -0.11 1.04 32.54
C THR A 245 0.96 0.86 31.49
N LYS A 246 1.38 -0.39 31.33
CA LYS A 246 2.23 -0.82 30.23
C LYS A 246 1.70 -2.12 29.65
N ILE A 247 2.11 -2.44 28.43
CA ILE A 247 1.75 -3.69 27.77
C ILE A 247 2.98 -4.35 27.13
N GLY A 248 3.07 -5.66 27.26
CA GLY A 248 4.03 -6.49 26.53
C GLY A 248 3.59 -6.71 25.08
N SER A 249 4.54 -6.76 24.15
CA SER A 249 4.21 -6.90 22.72
C SER A 249 3.47 -8.19 22.38
N LYS A 250 3.85 -9.31 23.02
CA LYS A 250 3.18 -10.60 22.82
C LYS A 250 1.71 -10.52 23.23
N THR A 251 1.44 -9.97 24.41
CA THR A 251 0.07 -9.78 24.91
C THR A 251 -0.75 -8.89 23.99
N LEU A 252 -0.16 -7.82 23.44
CA LEU A 252 -0.86 -6.97 22.48
C LEU A 252 -1.20 -7.72 21.19
N LEU A 253 -0.25 -8.45 20.60
CA LEU A 253 -0.47 -9.22 19.36
C LEU A 253 -1.56 -10.29 19.54
N GLU A 254 -1.55 -11.01 20.68
CA GLU A 254 -2.60 -11.96 21.06
C GLU A 254 -3.96 -11.26 21.21
N THR A 255 -4.00 -10.09 21.87
CA THR A 255 -5.24 -9.35 22.11
C THR A 255 -5.86 -8.81 20.83
N ILE A 256 -5.05 -8.40 19.86
CA ILE A 256 -5.53 -7.92 18.55
C ILE A 256 -5.78 -9.06 17.56
N ASP A 257 -5.52 -10.32 17.94
CA ASP A 257 -5.69 -11.50 17.09
C ASP A 257 -5.05 -11.30 15.69
N TYR A 258 -3.77 -10.91 15.69
CA TYR A 258 -3.01 -10.67 14.46
C TYR A 258 -1.50 -10.85 14.70
N GLU A 259 -0.93 -11.91 14.14
CA GLU A 259 0.48 -12.30 14.35
C GLU A 259 1.34 -12.24 13.08
N ASP A 260 0.75 -11.84 11.95
CA ASP A 260 1.43 -11.83 10.64
C ASP A 260 2.44 -10.68 10.47
N ALA A 261 2.49 -9.73 11.42
CA ALA A 261 3.44 -8.62 11.42
C ALA A 261 4.13 -8.47 12.78
N SER A 262 5.36 -7.95 12.74
CA SER A 262 6.04 -7.51 13.96
C SER A 262 5.31 -6.33 14.60
N ILE A 263 5.47 -6.17 15.91
CA ILE A 263 4.89 -5.02 16.61
C ILE A 263 5.49 -3.70 16.12
N GLU A 264 6.77 -3.70 15.74
CA GLU A 264 7.44 -2.54 15.16
C GLU A 264 6.77 -2.11 13.84
N ARG A 265 6.40 -3.08 12.99
CA ARG A 265 5.68 -2.81 11.74
C ARG A 265 4.29 -2.22 11.99
N ILE A 266 3.57 -2.74 12.98
CA ILE A 266 2.26 -2.23 13.41
C ILE A 266 2.37 -0.81 13.96
N LEU A 267 3.34 -0.54 14.83
CA LEU A 267 3.54 0.80 15.40
C LEU A 267 3.97 1.80 14.34
N SER A 268 4.84 1.41 13.41
CA SER A 268 5.21 2.23 12.26
C SER A 268 3.99 2.58 11.42
N PHE A 269 3.14 1.59 11.11
CA PHE A 269 1.90 1.82 10.37
C PHE A 269 0.95 2.74 11.14
N ILE A 270 0.77 2.52 12.46
CA ILE A 270 -0.09 3.36 13.29
C ILE A 270 0.36 4.82 13.26
N TYR A 271 1.66 5.05 13.43
CA TYR A 271 2.22 6.38 13.39
C TYR A 271 2.01 7.05 12.02
N LYS A 272 2.17 6.30 10.92
CA LYS A 272 1.94 6.83 9.57
C LYS A 272 0.46 7.04 9.24
N GLU A 273 -0.45 6.23 9.78
CA GLU A 273 -1.88 6.28 9.49
C GLU A 273 -2.63 7.29 10.38
N TRP A 274 -2.25 7.40 11.66
CA TRP A 274 -2.95 8.20 12.67
C TRP A 274 -2.08 9.26 13.35
N GLY A 275 -0.77 9.31 13.10
CA GLY A 275 0.13 10.33 13.67
C GLY A 275 0.50 10.10 15.14
N GLU A 276 0.09 8.98 15.74
CA GLU A 276 0.29 8.69 17.16
C GLU A 276 1.52 7.83 17.42
N ASP A 277 2.34 8.23 18.39
CA ASP A 277 3.47 7.45 18.89
C ASP A 277 3.16 6.86 20.27
N PHE A 278 3.10 5.53 20.33
CA PHE A 278 2.81 4.76 21.55
C PHE A 278 4.04 4.07 22.14
N SER A 279 5.25 4.47 21.75
CA SER A 279 6.50 3.88 22.24
C SER A 279 6.64 3.97 23.77
N ASN A 280 5.99 4.95 24.41
CA ASN A 280 5.98 5.14 25.85
C ASN A 280 5.11 4.12 26.62
N VAL A 281 4.19 3.41 25.95
CA VAL A 281 3.23 2.47 26.56
C VAL A 281 3.81 1.06 26.72
N PHE A 282 4.96 0.74 26.14
CA PHE A 282 5.54 -0.61 26.19
C PHE A 282 6.45 -0.85 27.41
N GLU A 283 6.46 -2.10 27.88
CA GLU A 283 7.20 -2.56 29.07
C GLU A 283 8.72 -2.43 28.94
N ASP A 284 9.27 -2.71 27.77
CA ASP A 284 10.71 -2.90 27.56
C ASP A 284 11.37 -1.90 26.60
N SER A 285 12.70 -1.78 26.76
CA SER A 285 13.76 -0.96 26.12
C SER A 285 13.70 -0.56 24.62
N ARG A 286 12.57 -0.71 23.91
CA ARG A 286 12.38 -0.28 22.51
C ARG A 286 12.16 1.23 22.30
N LYS A 287 12.27 2.02 23.37
CA LYS A 287 12.18 3.49 23.34
C LYS A 287 13.16 4.17 22.38
N SER A 288 14.32 3.57 22.10
CA SER A 288 15.32 4.17 21.19
C SER A 288 15.07 3.85 19.71
N PHE A 289 14.67 2.62 19.38
CA PHE A 289 14.64 2.16 17.98
C PHE A 289 13.49 2.77 17.14
N LEU A 290 12.32 3.00 17.77
CA LEU A 290 11.17 3.61 17.10
C LEU A 290 11.35 5.12 16.95
N GLY A 291 11.81 5.80 18.01
CA GLY A 291 12.10 7.23 17.98
C GLY A 291 13.12 7.59 16.90
N ASP A 292 14.22 6.83 16.79
CA ASP A 292 15.27 7.08 15.79
C ASP A 292 14.80 6.80 14.34
N LYS A 293 14.00 5.75 14.10
CA LYS A 293 13.39 5.47 12.77
C LYS A 293 12.30 6.46 12.38
N ILE A 294 11.48 6.90 13.34
CA ILE A 294 10.41 7.87 13.11
C ILE A 294 11.00 9.25 12.81
N VAL A 295 11.98 9.70 13.60
CA VAL A 295 12.66 11.00 13.41
C VAL A 295 13.45 11.03 12.10
N SER A 296 14.11 9.93 11.71
CA SER A 296 14.83 9.86 10.43
C SER A 296 13.93 9.88 9.18
N LEU A 297 12.65 9.53 9.31
CA LEU A 297 11.65 9.69 8.24
C LEU A 297 11.03 11.09 8.19
N TRP A 298 11.24 11.93 9.21
CA TRP A 298 10.64 13.25 9.35
C TRP A 298 11.64 14.43 9.42
N GLY A 299 12.96 14.14 9.39
CA GLY A 299 14.05 15.14 9.37
C GLY A 299 14.19 15.93 8.08
#